data_AF-X0A0S6-F1
#
_entry.id   AF-X0A0S6-F1
#
_cell.length_a   1.000
_cell.length_b   1.000
_cell.length_c   1.000
_cell.angle_alpha   90.00
_cell.angle_beta   90.00
_cell.angle_gamma   90.00
#
_symmetry.space_group_name_H-M   'P 1'
#
loop_
_entity.id
_entity.type
_entity.pdbx_description
1 polymer ?
#
loop_
_entity_poly.entity_id
_entity_poly.type
_entity_poly.pdbx_seq_one_letter_code
_entity_poly.pdbx_strand_id
1 'polypeptide(L)'
;MHQYSTSTYLTLPRADELRQIWQIELPKLSLSHVYLLHQVLSVSAFHLASLHPDRPDYAICASQHQNKAIAGLRSAVACITEESCVEIFLSSSLLGIGAFAGLGAHNAGQQPRIDDLLDVFVLIRGMSDILNRYEPLLKESRIGHLFVKGSQSGSTPLLDATLTQLRQIVIPDGFEDTATAICQESIASGITWIENHIGATATPDERIAMTWCLSVSSGFLDLIRQRHPVALCVLAHYCVILDRVGKSQWFMRNWGKPVLQDIRNEMEPRWSSMLQWCLAAVECERNAQVH
;
A
#
# COMPACT_ATOMS: atom_id res chain seq x y z
N MET A 1 -7.90 21.00 7.02
CA MET A 1 -9.24 20.97 6.37
C MET A 1 -9.27 21.70 5.04
N HIS A 2 -8.88 22.98 4.94
CA HIS A 2 -8.89 23.69 3.66
C HIS A 2 -8.16 22.94 2.53
N GLN A 3 -6.90 22.53 2.77
CA GLN A 3 -6.13 21.71 1.82
C GLN A 3 -6.86 20.42 1.45
N TYR A 4 -7.50 19.75 2.42
CA TYR A 4 -8.25 18.52 2.15
C TYR A 4 -9.34 18.76 1.12
N SER A 5 -10.20 19.73 1.40
CA SER A 5 -11.43 20.01 0.66
C SER A 5 -11.20 20.67 -0.70
N THR A 6 -9.98 21.16 -0.98
CA THR A 6 -9.64 21.84 -2.23
C THR A 6 -8.69 21.04 -3.11
N SER A 7 -7.81 20.22 -2.53
CA SER A 7 -6.75 19.55 -3.29
C SER A 7 -6.52 18.10 -2.89
N THR A 8 -6.42 17.76 -1.60
CA THR A 8 -6.02 16.39 -1.22
C THR A 8 -7.03 15.33 -1.63
N TYR A 9 -8.34 15.60 -1.52
CA TYR A 9 -9.36 14.61 -1.88
C TYR A 9 -9.28 14.18 -3.36
N LEU A 10 -8.77 15.06 -4.25
CA LEU A 10 -8.58 14.78 -5.68
C LEU A 10 -7.43 13.81 -5.94
N THR A 11 -6.53 13.63 -4.97
CA THR A 11 -5.37 12.73 -5.07
C THR A 11 -5.63 11.36 -4.46
N LEU A 12 -6.82 11.14 -3.87
CA LEU A 12 -7.17 9.86 -3.28
C LEU A 12 -7.51 8.81 -4.36
N PRO A 13 -7.36 7.52 -4.06
CA PRO A 13 -7.66 6.45 -5.01
C PRO A 13 -9.06 6.57 -5.61
N ARG A 14 -9.14 6.47 -6.95
CA ARG A 14 -10.38 6.61 -7.73
C ARG A 14 -11.14 7.90 -7.43
N ALA A 15 -10.44 9.02 -7.17
CA ALA A 15 -11.08 10.29 -6.82
C ALA A 15 -12.12 10.77 -7.85
N ASP A 16 -11.92 10.50 -9.13
CA ASP A 16 -12.87 10.86 -10.19
C ASP A 16 -14.18 10.09 -10.09
N GLU A 17 -14.13 8.81 -9.71
CA GLU A 17 -15.30 7.95 -9.56
C GLU A 17 -15.97 8.11 -8.18
N LEU A 18 -15.17 8.40 -7.14
CA LEU A 18 -15.57 8.36 -5.73
C LEU A 18 -15.63 9.77 -5.11
N ARG A 19 -15.78 10.80 -5.93
CA ARG A 19 -15.80 12.20 -5.50
C ARG A 19 -16.81 12.46 -4.39
N GLN A 20 -18.02 11.89 -4.48
CA GLN A 20 -19.04 12.05 -3.45
C GLN A 20 -18.58 11.53 -2.07
N ILE A 21 -17.85 10.42 -2.06
CA ILE A 21 -17.32 9.83 -0.81
C ILE A 21 -16.19 10.71 -0.27
N TRP A 22 -15.19 11.01 -1.09
CA TRP A 22 -13.98 11.70 -0.64
C TRP A 22 -14.19 13.18 -0.35
N GLN A 23 -15.00 13.88 -1.13
CA GLN A 23 -15.23 15.32 -1.01
C GLN A 23 -16.32 15.68 -0.01
N ILE A 24 -17.35 14.83 0.13
CA ILE A 24 -18.57 15.17 0.91
C ILE A 24 -18.73 14.28 2.13
N GLU A 25 -18.86 12.97 1.95
CA GLU A 25 -19.20 12.07 3.06
C GLU A 25 -18.08 11.95 4.08
N LEU A 26 -16.84 11.77 3.63
CA LEU A 26 -15.70 11.63 4.52
C LEU A 26 -15.45 12.88 5.39
N PRO A 27 -15.46 14.12 4.87
CA PRO A 27 -15.40 15.31 5.71
C PRO A 27 -16.55 15.43 6.70
N LYS A 28 -17.80 15.16 6.28
CA LYS A 28 -18.96 15.19 7.18
C LYS A 28 -18.78 14.23 8.37
N LEU A 29 -18.38 12.99 8.10
CA LEU A 29 -18.10 12.01 9.14
C LEU A 29 -16.94 12.44 10.03
N SER A 30 -15.87 12.99 9.45
CA SER A 30 -14.71 13.42 10.20
C SER A 30 -15.06 14.46 11.28
N LEU A 31 -16.02 15.35 11.02
CA LEU A 31 -16.46 16.35 12.00
C LEU A 31 -17.16 15.73 13.23
N SER A 32 -17.73 14.54 13.11
CA SER A 32 -18.37 13.82 14.22
C SER A 32 -17.41 12.87 14.96
N HIS A 33 -16.26 12.52 14.35
CA HIS A 33 -15.32 11.54 14.89
C HIS A 33 -13.89 12.09 14.91
N VAL A 34 -13.41 12.47 16.10
CA VAL A 34 -12.12 13.17 16.28
C VAL A 34 -10.92 12.41 15.71
N TYR A 35 -10.89 11.08 15.82
CA TYR A 35 -9.80 10.28 15.25
C TYR A 35 -9.80 10.34 13.70
N LEU A 36 -10.98 10.30 13.08
CA LEU A 36 -11.11 10.41 11.63
C LEU A 36 -10.74 11.83 11.18
N LEU A 37 -11.14 12.88 11.92
CA LEU A 37 -10.68 14.25 11.67
C LEU A 37 -9.16 14.34 11.66
N HIS A 38 -8.51 13.74 12.66
CA HIS A 38 -7.05 13.71 12.70
C HIS A 38 -6.44 12.94 11.51
N GLN A 39 -7.06 11.88 11.00
CA GLN A 39 -6.58 11.25 9.76
C GLN A 39 -6.73 12.15 8.54
N VAL A 40 -7.86 12.83 8.39
CA VAL A 40 -8.08 13.78 7.30
C VAL A 40 -7.02 14.88 7.32
N LEU A 41 -6.74 15.42 8.51
CA LEU A 41 -5.70 16.44 8.69
C LEU A 41 -4.30 15.89 8.43
N SER A 42 -4.01 14.67 8.89
CA SER A 42 -2.74 14.00 8.67
C SER A 42 -2.44 13.80 7.18
N VAL A 43 -3.36 13.17 6.44
CA VAL A 43 -3.21 12.95 4.99
C VAL A 43 -3.12 14.27 4.23
N SER A 44 -3.83 15.30 4.69
CA SER A 44 -3.69 16.66 4.12
C SER A 44 -2.31 17.26 4.34
N ALA A 45 -1.75 17.11 5.53
CA ALA A 45 -0.44 17.63 5.88
C ALA A 45 0.68 16.83 5.18
N PHE A 46 0.54 15.51 5.03
CA PHE A 46 1.45 14.70 4.22
C PHE A 46 1.41 15.10 2.73
N HIS A 47 0.23 15.38 2.20
CA HIS A 47 0.11 15.91 0.84
C HIS A 47 0.78 17.29 0.70
N LEU A 48 0.64 18.18 1.70
CA LEU A 48 1.40 19.45 1.69
C LEU A 48 2.91 19.22 1.76
N ALA A 49 3.37 18.27 2.57
CA ALA A 49 4.78 17.95 2.67
C ALA A 49 5.36 17.44 1.34
N SER A 50 4.58 16.69 0.55
CA SER A 50 5.02 16.22 -0.77
C SER A 50 5.06 17.34 -1.82
N LEU A 51 4.21 18.36 -1.69
CA LEU A 51 4.21 19.56 -2.54
C LEU A 51 5.27 20.59 -2.13
N HIS A 52 5.65 20.61 -0.85
CA HIS A 52 6.60 21.56 -0.27
C HIS A 52 7.74 20.85 0.49
N PRO A 53 8.67 20.17 -0.21
CA PRO A 53 9.77 19.44 0.43
C PRO A 53 10.71 20.33 1.25
N ASP A 54 10.70 21.64 1.01
CA ASP A 54 11.45 22.67 1.75
C ASP A 54 10.84 23.00 3.13
N ARG A 55 9.64 22.51 3.42
CA ARG A 55 8.88 22.79 4.65
C ARG A 55 8.72 21.51 5.50
N PRO A 56 9.73 21.12 6.29
CA PRO A 56 9.66 19.91 7.11
C PRO A 56 8.54 19.95 8.16
N ASP A 57 8.09 21.15 8.53
CA ASP A 57 6.97 21.38 9.45
C ASP A 57 5.69 20.62 9.04
N TYR A 58 5.43 20.48 7.73
CA TYR A 58 4.24 19.76 7.25
C TYR A 58 4.31 18.28 7.56
N ALA A 59 5.47 17.64 7.35
CA ALA A 59 5.66 16.23 7.67
C ALA A 59 5.57 15.98 9.18
N ILE A 60 6.14 16.87 10.00
CA ILE A 60 6.03 16.82 11.47
C ILE A 60 4.56 16.95 11.89
N CYS A 61 3.85 17.95 11.36
CA CYS A 61 2.43 18.17 11.63
C CYS A 61 1.57 16.96 11.24
N ALA A 62 1.86 16.37 10.08
CA ALA A 62 1.19 15.17 9.60
C ALA A 62 1.35 14.01 10.59
N SER A 63 2.58 13.68 10.99
CA SER A 63 2.84 12.63 11.97
C SER A 63 2.22 12.89 13.33
N GLN A 64 2.17 14.14 13.80
CA GLN A 64 1.47 14.50 15.03
C GLN A 64 -0.03 14.19 14.94
N HIS A 65 -0.67 14.54 13.80
CA HIS A 65 -2.06 14.21 13.56
C HIS A 65 -2.29 12.70 13.42
N GLN A 66 -1.44 11.99 12.67
CA GLN A 66 -1.47 10.54 12.55
C GLN A 66 -1.42 9.85 13.93
N ASN A 67 -0.50 10.29 14.80
CA ASN A 67 -0.36 9.72 16.15
C ASN A 67 -1.60 9.95 17.02
N LYS A 68 -2.20 11.14 16.96
CA LYS A 68 -3.46 11.43 17.65
C LYS A 68 -4.61 10.57 17.10
N ALA A 69 -4.67 10.40 15.79
CA ALA A 69 -5.65 9.52 15.15
C ALA A 69 -5.49 8.07 15.60
N ILE A 70 -4.26 7.53 15.60
CA ILE A 70 -3.96 6.16 16.05
C ILE A 70 -4.38 5.96 17.51
N ALA A 71 -4.10 6.92 18.39
CA ALA A 71 -4.50 6.84 19.79
C ALA A 71 -6.03 6.71 19.95
N GLY A 72 -6.80 7.55 19.26
CA GLY A 72 -8.26 7.47 19.28
C GLY A 72 -8.81 6.22 18.57
N LEU A 73 -8.18 5.81 17.46
CA LEU A 73 -8.58 4.65 16.67
C LEU A 73 -8.37 3.35 17.45
N ARG A 74 -7.30 3.22 18.24
CA ARG A 74 -7.07 2.05 19.12
C ARG A 74 -8.23 1.83 20.09
N SER A 75 -8.73 2.90 20.70
CA SER A 75 -9.90 2.82 21.58
C SER A 75 -11.17 2.47 20.82
N ALA A 76 -11.38 3.01 19.61
CA ALA A 76 -12.55 2.72 18.79
C ALA A 76 -12.55 1.26 18.26
N VAL A 77 -11.39 0.75 17.86
CA VAL A 77 -11.23 -0.63 17.35
C VAL A 77 -11.45 -1.69 18.43
N ALA A 78 -11.25 -1.35 19.71
CA ALA A 78 -11.53 -2.27 20.80
C ALA A 78 -13.03 -2.64 20.92
N CYS A 79 -13.94 -1.78 20.43
CA CYS A 79 -15.39 -1.98 20.51
C CYS A 79 -16.08 -1.56 19.19
N ILE A 80 -15.74 -2.21 18.08
CA ILE A 80 -16.39 -1.93 16.79
C ILE A 80 -17.86 -2.41 16.82
N THR A 81 -18.78 -1.51 16.52
CA THR A 81 -20.20 -1.81 16.32
C THR A 81 -20.58 -1.69 14.85
N GLU A 82 -21.77 -2.16 14.48
CA GLU A 82 -22.31 -1.98 13.13
C GLU A 82 -22.47 -0.50 12.78
N GLU A 83 -22.83 0.34 13.76
CA GLU A 83 -22.98 1.78 13.60
C GLU A 83 -21.64 2.48 13.38
N SER A 84 -20.54 1.95 13.96
CA SER A 84 -19.23 2.60 13.94
C SER A 84 -18.24 2.07 12.91
N CYS A 85 -18.59 0.99 12.20
CA CYS A 85 -17.65 0.30 11.32
C CYS A 85 -17.18 1.17 10.15
N VAL A 86 -18.03 2.07 9.64
CA VAL A 86 -17.77 2.89 8.45
C VAL A 86 -16.64 3.88 8.70
N GLU A 87 -16.71 4.67 9.78
CA GLU A 87 -15.70 5.68 10.08
C GLU A 87 -14.39 5.08 10.57
N ILE A 88 -14.43 3.93 11.25
CA ILE A 88 -13.24 3.19 11.68
C ILE A 88 -12.54 2.62 10.45
N PHE A 89 -13.31 2.07 9.49
CA PHE A 89 -12.77 1.62 8.21
C PHE A 89 -12.15 2.78 7.43
N LEU A 90 -12.85 3.89 7.23
CA LEU A 90 -12.30 5.07 6.54
C LEU A 90 -11.04 5.62 7.23
N SER A 91 -11.03 5.68 8.56
CA SER A 91 -9.86 6.10 9.34
C SER A 91 -8.67 5.14 9.16
N SER A 92 -8.94 3.84 9.05
CA SER A 92 -7.92 2.81 8.80
C SER A 92 -7.40 2.86 7.35
N SER A 93 -8.26 3.17 6.38
CA SER A 93 -7.85 3.38 4.99
C SER A 93 -6.92 4.59 4.85
N LEU A 94 -7.28 5.71 5.49
CA LEU A 94 -6.41 6.90 5.53
C LEU A 94 -5.11 6.66 6.33
N LEU A 95 -5.14 5.80 7.36
CA LEU A 95 -3.95 5.36 8.09
C LEU A 95 -2.95 4.71 7.13
N GLY A 96 -3.41 3.81 6.25
CA GLY A 96 -2.57 3.15 5.25
C GLY A 96 -1.88 4.15 4.31
N ILE A 97 -2.62 5.14 3.79
CA ILE A 97 -2.07 6.22 2.96
C ILE A 97 -1.01 7.02 3.74
N GLY A 98 -1.31 7.40 4.98
CA GLY A 98 -0.37 8.11 5.84
C GLY A 98 0.85 7.28 6.24
N ALA A 99 0.74 5.95 6.30
CA ALA A 99 1.85 5.05 6.59
C ALA A 99 2.85 5.02 5.43
N PHE A 100 2.37 4.86 4.19
CA PHE A 100 3.20 4.96 2.99
C PHE A 100 3.85 6.35 2.87
N ALA A 101 3.06 7.41 3.05
CA ALA A 101 3.57 8.77 2.97
C ALA A 101 4.60 9.10 4.07
N GLY A 102 4.31 8.67 5.29
CA GLY A 102 5.14 8.94 6.46
C GLY A 102 6.45 8.16 6.40
N LEU A 103 6.39 6.84 6.31
CA LEU A 103 7.59 5.99 6.37
C LEU A 103 8.44 6.10 5.09
N GLY A 104 7.84 6.44 3.95
CA GLY A 104 8.59 6.71 2.71
C GLY A 104 9.29 8.07 2.68
N ALA A 105 8.82 9.04 3.48
CA ALA A 105 9.38 10.39 3.59
C ALA A 105 10.25 10.59 4.86
N HIS A 106 10.03 9.77 5.91
CA HIS A 106 10.75 9.85 7.18
C HIS A 106 12.10 9.17 7.08
N ASN A 107 13.10 9.96 6.72
CA ASN A 107 14.23 10.29 7.60
C ASN A 107 15.16 11.19 6.80
N ALA A 108 15.69 12.23 7.44
CA ALA A 108 16.64 13.19 6.89
C ALA A 108 17.81 12.52 6.12
N GLY A 109 17.59 12.18 4.85
CA GLY A 109 18.54 11.49 3.97
C GLY A 109 18.57 9.94 4.04
N GLN A 110 17.67 9.25 4.75
CA GLN A 110 17.63 7.78 4.74
C GLN A 110 16.52 7.25 3.82
N GLN A 111 16.85 6.18 3.09
CA GLN A 111 15.96 5.50 2.17
C GLN A 111 15.13 4.43 2.92
N PRO A 112 13.87 4.18 2.53
CA PRO A 112 13.05 3.14 3.17
C PRO A 112 13.64 1.74 2.94
N ARG A 113 13.45 0.88 3.93
CA ARG A 113 13.99 -0.48 4.01
C ARG A 113 12.87 -1.52 4.04
N ILE A 114 13.26 -2.80 4.02
CA ILE A 114 12.33 -3.93 4.14
C ILE A 114 11.45 -3.80 5.40
N ASP A 115 12.05 -3.44 6.54
CA ASP A 115 11.33 -3.36 7.81
C ASP A 115 10.29 -2.23 7.82
N ASP A 116 10.57 -1.09 7.18
CA ASP A 116 9.59 -0.01 7.04
C ASP A 116 8.37 -0.46 6.23
N LEU A 117 8.59 -1.27 5.18
CA LEU A 117 7.50 -1.80 4.36
C LEU A 117 6.68 -2.85 5.13
N LEU A 118 7.34 -3.66 5.96
CA LEU A 118 6.67 -4.59 6.87
C LEU A 118 5.80 -3.86 7.90
N ASP A 119 6.26 -2.71 8.42
CA ASP A 119 5.46 -1.88 9.33
C ASP A 119 4.20 -1.34 8.64
N VAL A 120 4.31 -0.92 7.38
CA VAL A 120 3.14 -0.56 6.56
C VAL A 120 2.16 -1.73 6.45
N PHE A 121 2.66 -2.94 6.16
CA PHE A 121 1.82 -4.13 6.01
C PHE A 121 1.10 -4.49 7.32
N VAL A 122 1.78 -4.37 8.46
CA VAL A 122 1.18 -4.60 9.78
C VAL A 122 0.06 -3.59 10.07
N LEU A 123 0.26 -2.31 9.75
CA LEU A 123 -0.77 -1.28 9.93
C LEU A 123 -2.00 -1.53 9.05
N ILE A 124 -1.78 -1.93 7.79
CA ILE A 124 -2.86 -2.20 6.84
C ILE A 124 -3.59 -3.51 7.18
N ARG A 125 -2.93 -4.50 7.79
CA ARG A 125 -3.57 -5.75 8.21
C ARG A 125 -4.73 -5.53 9.19
N GLY A 126 -4.60 -4.57 10.10
CA GLY A 126 -5.70 -4.19 11.00
C GLY A 126 -6.95 -3.69 10.24
N MET A 127 -6.77 -3.02 9.10
CA MET A 127 -7.87 -2.65 8.20
C MET A 127 -8.48 -3.89 7.52
N SER A 128 -7.67 -4.86 7.13
CA SER A 128 -8.14 -6.11 6.51
C SER A 128 -9.08 -6.88 7.43
N ASP A 129 -8.77 -6.94 8.73
CA ASP A 129 -9.60 -7.64 9.71
C ASP A 129 -10.98 -6.97 9.85
N ILE A 130 -11.02 -5.64 9.83
CA ILE A 130 -12.27 -4.86 9.84
C ILE A 130 -13.06 -5.13 8.56
N LEU A 131 -12.39 -5.07 7.39
CA LEU A 131 -13.01 -5.31 6.09
C LEU A 131 -13.64 -6.70 6.03
N ASN A 132 -12.90 -7.74 6.41
CA ASN A 132 -13.38 -9.13 6.35
C ASN A 132 -14.55 -9.38 7.30
N ARG A 133 -14.58 -8.71 8.47
CA ARG A 133 -15.64 -8.90 9.46
C ARG A 133 -16.93 -8.14 9.15
N TYR A 134 -16.82 -6.94 8.59
CA TYR A 134 -17.96 -6.04 8.36
C TYR A 134 -18.29 -5.81 6.88
N GLU A 135 -17.74 -6.63 5.98
CA GLU A 135 -17.88 -6.46 4.52
C GLU A 135 -19.32 -6.22 4.05
N PRO A 136 -20.34 -7.01 4.47
CA PRO A 136 -21.71 -6.81 4.00
C PRO A 136 -22.26 -5.42 4.40
N LEU A 137 -22.04 -5.03 5.65
CA LEU A 137 -22.48 -3.73 6.18
C LEU A 137 -21.75 -2.57 5.51
N LEU A 138 -20.44 -2.70 5.27
CA LEU A 138 -19.66 -1.68 4.56
C LEU A 138 -20.16 -1.49 3.13
N LYS A 139 -20.51 -2.59 2.44
CA LYS A 139 -21.08 -2.57 1.07
C LYS A 139 -22.47 -1.93 1.01
N GLU A 140 -23.29 -2.12 2.04
CA GLU A 140 -24.65 -1.54 2.13
C GLU A 140 -24.65 -0.09 2.64
N SER A 141 -23.53 0.37 3.20
CA SER A 141 -23.42 1.72 3.75
C SER A 141 -23.26 2.82 2.71
N ARG A 142 -23.23 4.07 3.18
CA ARG A 142 -22.89 5.29 2.39
C ARG A 142 -21.55 5.24 1.65
N ILE A 143 -20.66 4.32 2.01
CA ILE A 143 -19.37 4.11 1.32
C ILE A 143 -19.35 2.89 0.40
N GLY A 144 -20.51 2.26 0.15
CA GLY A 144 -20.65 1.03 -0.64
C GLY A 144 -19.98 1.09 -2.02
N HIS A 145 -19.98 2.27 -2.66
CA HIS A 145 -19.32 2.49 -3.95
C HIS A 145 -17.80 2.28 -3.93
N LEU A 146 -17.12 2.32 -2.78
CA LEU A 146 -15.70 1.94 -2.66
C LEU A 146 -15.46 0.49 -3.11
N PHE A 147 -16.45 -0.39 -2.89
CA PHE A 147 -16.34 -1.85 -3.12
C PHE A 147 -16.80 -2.27 -4.51
N VAL A 148 -17.43 -1.37 -5.26
CA VAL A 148 -17.86 -1.63 -6.64
C VAL A 148 -16.65 -1.52 -7.57
N LYS A 149 -16.54 -2.46 -8.53
CA LYS A 149 -15.51 -2.40 -9.58
C LYS A 149 -15.61 -1.06 -10.32
N GLY A 150 -14.48 -0.41 -10.53
CA GLY A 150 -14.40 0.85 -11.28
C GLY A 150 -14.52 0.60 -12.78
N SER A 151 -14.23 1.63 -13.58
CA SER A 151 -14.13 1.48 -15.04
C SER A 151 -13.15 0.35 -15.37
N GLN A 152 -13.53 -0.58 -16.25
CA GLN A 152 -12.66 -1.72 -16.55
C GLN A 152 -11.56 -1.31 -17.52
N SER A 153 -10.32 -1.71 -17.22
CA SER A 153 -9.16 -1.58 -18.12
C SER A 153 -8.44 -2.92 -18.26
N GLY A 154 -7.75 -3.12 -19.39
CA GLY A 154 -6.92 -4.30 -19.61
C GLY A 154 -5.70 -4.37 -18.69
N SER A 155 -4.91 -5.42 -18.86
CA SER A 155 -3.60 -5.52 -18.20
C SER A 155 -2.64 -4.45 -18.73
N THR A 156 -1.66 -4.08 -17.90
CA THR A 156 -0.55 -3.24 -18.34
C THR A 156 0.66 -4.10 -18.69
N PRO A 157 1.57 -3.64 -19.57
CA PRO A 157 2.78 -4.39 -19.90
C PRO A 157 3.60 -4.77 -18.66
N LEU A 158 3.58 -3.92 -17.62
CA LEU A 158 4.26 -4.20 -16.36
C LEU A 158 3.62 -5.36 -15.61
N LEU A 159 2.29 -5.37 -15.48
CA LEU A 159 1.58 -6.45 -14.80
C LEU A 159 1.70 -7.78 -15.55
N ASP A 160 1.64 -7.76 -16.88
CA ASP A 160 1.87 -8.95 -17.72
C ASP A 160 3.28 -9.53 -17.53
N ALA A 161 4.29 -8.65 -17.52
CA ALA A 161 5.66 -9.06 -17.25
C ALA A 161 5.82 -9.59 -15.83
N THR A 162 5.21 -8.93 -14.84
CA THR A 162 5.25 -9.35 -13.43
C THR A 162 4.61 -10.74 -13.25
N LEU A 163 3.43 -10.98 -13.84
CA LEU A 163 2.76 -12.28 -13.83
C LEU A 163 3.63 -13.37 -14.46
N THR A 164 4.25 -13.06 -15.61
CA THR A 164 5.15 -13.99 -16.29
C THR A 164 6.31 -14.39 -15.41
N GLN A 165 6.94 -13.42 -14.73
CA GLN A 165 8.09 -13.66 -13.86
C GLN A 165 7.71 -14.40 -12.58
N LEU A 166 6.60 -14.04 -11.94
CA LEU A 166 6.09 -14.75 -10.76
C LEU A 166 5.83 -16.24 -11.05
N ARG A 167 5.27 -16.56 -12.23
CA ARG A 167 5.05 -17.96 -12.66
C ARG A 167 6.34 -18.72 -12.94
N GLN A 168 7.44 -18.03 -13.20
CA GLN A 168 8.75 -18.61 -13.48
C GLN A 168 9.62 -18.77 -12.22
N ILE A 169 9.15 -18.31 -11.05
CA ILE A 169 9.89 -18.51 -9.80
C ILE A 169 9.93 -20.01 -9.48
N VAL A 170 11.14 -20.56 -9.52
CA VAL A 170 11.43 -21.91 -9.05
C VAL A 170 11.99 -21.80 -7.64
N ILE A 171 11.39 -22.52 -6.70
CA ILE A 171 11.90 -22.59 -5.33
C ILE A 171 13.06 -23.59 -5.30
N PRO A 172 14.27 -23.17 -4.92
CA PRO A 172 15.42 -24.06 -4.83
C PRO A 172 15.22 -25.17 -3.79
N ASP A 173 15.82 -26.33 -4.05
CA ASP A 173 15.86 -27.42 -3.07
C ASP A 173 16.69 -27.02 -1.83
N GLY A 174 16.33 -27.56 -0.67
CA GLY A 174 17.09 -27.38 0.58
C GLY A 174 16.48 -26.37 1.58
N PHE A 175 15.32 -25.79 1.27
CA PHE A 175 14.50 -25.10 2.27
C PHE A 175 13.60 -26.09 3.00
N GLU A 176 13.17 -25.72 4.21
CA GLU A 176 12.18 -26.50 4.97
C GLU A 176 10.86 -26.62 4.19
N ASP A 177 10.19 -27.76 4.31
CA ASP A 177 8.93 -28.03 3.61
C ASP A 177 7.87 -26.98 3.92
N THR A 178 7.79 -26.53 5.18
CA THR A 178 6.85 -25.49 5.61
C THR A 178 7.15 -24.13 4.97
N ALA A 179 8.42 -23.70 4.93
CA ALA A 179 8.80 -22.44 4.29
C ALA A 179 8.53 -22.49 2.78
N THR A 180 8.80 -23.63 2.15
CA THR A 180 8.51 -23.89 0.74
C THR A 180 7.01 -23.76 0.45
N ALA A 181 6.17 -24.42 1.25
CA ALA A 181 4.71 -24.36 1.09
C ALA A 181 4.17 -22.92 1.24
N ILE A 182 4.63 -22.18 2.25
CA ILE A 182 4.25 -20.77 2.45
C ILE A 182 4.65 -19.91 1.23
N CYS A 183 5.86 -20.12 0.69
CA CYS A 183 6.30 -19.39 -0.50
C CYS A 183 5.46 -19.73 -1.73
N GLN A 184 5.15 -21.01 -1.96
CA GLN A 184 4.29 -21.44 -3.08
C GLN A 184 2.89 -20.82 -2.99
N GLU A 185 2.29 -20.86 -1.81
CA GLU A 185 0.99 -20.24 -1.55
C GLU A 185 1.03 -18.72 -1.79
N SER A 186 2.11 -18.05 -1.37
CA SER A 186 2.29 -16.61 -1.54
C SER A 186 2.47 -16.21 -3.01
N ILE A 187 3.17 -17.02 -3.80
CA ILE A 187 3.31 -16.83 -5.25
C ILE A 187 1.95 -17.03 -5.92
N ALA A 188 1.26 -18.13 -5.64
CA ALA A 188 -0.04 -18.46 -6.24
C ALA A 188 -1.10 -17.40 -5.90
N SER A 189 -1.22 -17.04 -4.62
CA SER A 189 -2.17 -16.01 -4.17
C SER A 189 -1.84 -14.64 -4.74
N GLY A 190 -0.55 -14.27 -4.88
CA GLY A 190 -0.12 -13.04 -5.55
C GLY A 190 -0.51 -13.00 -7.03
N ILE A 191 -0.31 -14.10 -7.76
CA ILE A 191 -0.74 -14.24 -9.17
C ILE A 191 -2.25 -14.07 -9.28
N THR A 192 -3.03 -14.84 -8.51
CA THR A 192 -4.49 -14.75 -8.50
C THR A 192 -4.98 -13.36 -8.08
N TRP A 193 -4.28 -12.68 -7.17
CA TRP A 193 -4.61 -11.32 -6.76
C TRP A 193 -4.49 -10.35 -7.93
N ILE A 194 -3.37 -10.38 -8.65
CA ILE A 194 -3.14 -9.52 -9.82
C ILE A 194 -4.21 -9.81 -10.89
N GLU A 195 -4.43 -11.08 -11.23
CA GLU A 195 -5.41 -11.50 -12.25
C GLU A 195 -6.84 -11.01 -11.93
N ASN A 196 -7.27 -11.13 -10.67
CA ASN A 196 -8.60 -10.69 -10.24
C ASN A 196 -8.79 -9.17 -10.24
N HIS A 197 -7.68 -8.42 -10.17
CA HIS A 197 -7.68 -6.97 -10.10
C HIS A 197 -7.44 -6.30 -11.46
N ILE A 198 -6.85 -7.00 -12.41
CA ILE A 198 -6.89 -6.64 -13.84
C ILE A 198 -8.37 -6.60 -14.27
N GLY A 199 -8.78 -5.54 -14.98
CA GLY A 199 -10.18 -5.35 -15.36
C GLY A 199 -11.11 -4.85 -14.25
N ALA A 200 -10.61 -4.66 -13.01
CA ALA A 200 -11.44 -4.20 -11.91
C ALA A 200 -11.44 -2.67 -11.71
N THR A 201 -10.54 -1.95 -12.38
CA THR A 201 -10.40 -0.49 -12.33
C THR A 201 -9.59 0.03 -13.52
N ALA A 202 -9.66 1.35 -13.77
CA ALA A 202 -8.90 2.02 -14.82
C ALA A 202 -7.40 2.07 -14.51
N THR A 203 -7.02 2.02 -13.22
CA THR A 203 -5.64 2.05 -12.74
C THR A 203 -5.29 0.77 -11.97
N PRO A 204 -5.15 -0.38 -12.66
CA PRO A 204 -4.95 -1.67 -12.01
C PRO A 204 -3.65 -1.72 -11.18
N ASP A 205 -2.57 -1.11 -11.68
CA ASP A 205 -1.28 -1.01 -10.97
C ASP A 205 -1.43 -0.36 -9.59
N GLU A 206 -2.13 0.79 -9.52
CA GLU A 206 -2.37 1.53 -8.27
C GLU A 206 -3.20 0.72 -7.28
N ARG A 207 -4.25 0.06 -7.78
CA ARG A 207 -5.11 -0.78 -6.96
C ARG A 207 -4.34 -1.97 -6.40
N ILE A 208 -3.57 -2.67 -7.22
CA ILE A 208 -2.75 -3.81 -6.80
C ILE A 208 -1.71 -3.36 -5.76
N ALA A 209 -1.00 -2.25 -6.02
CA ALA A 209 -0.03 -1.69 -5.08
C ALA A 209 -0.64 -1.43 -3.69
N MET A 210 -1.87 -0.92 -3.67
CA MET A 210 -2.55 -0.53 -2.44
C MET A 210 -3.23 -1.70 -1.71
N THR A 211 -3.72 -2.70 -2.44
CA THR A 211 -4.54 -3.77 -1.84
C THR A 211 -3.82 -5.09 -1.65
N TRP A 212 -2.69 -5.36 -2.33
CA TRP A 212 -1.98 -6.64 -2.22
C TRP A 212 -1.54 -6.94 -0.78
N CYS A 213 -1.12 -5.93 -0.02
CA CYS A 213 -0.75 -6.10 1.39
C CYS A 213 -1.90 -6.62 2.29
N LEU A 214 -3.17 -6.50 1.86
CA LEU A 214 -4.32 -7.07 2.57
C LEU A 214 -4.42 -8.59 2.43
N SER A 215 -3.86 -9.18 1.36
CA SER A 215 -3.93 -10.62 1.10
C SER A 215 -2.73 -11.40 1.64
N VAL A 216 -1.74 -10.70 2.21
CA VAL A 216 -0.49 -11.31 2.66
C VAL A 216 -0.68 -12.11 3.97
N SER A 217 -0.32 -13.39 3.94
CA SER A 217 -0.40 -14.28 5.11
C SER A 217 0.60 -13.89 6.21
N SER A 218 0.34 -14.29 7.46
CA SER A 218 1.29 -14.03 8.58
C SER A 218 2.59 -14.80 8.39
N GLY A 219 2.49 -16.07 7.98
CA GLY A 219 3.68 -16.90 7.72
C GLY A 219 4.59 -16.30 6.66
N PHE A 220 4.03 -15.69 5.61
CA PHE A 220 4.84 -15.02 4.59
C PHE A 220 5.54 -13.76 5.14
N LEU A 221 4.87 -12.96 5.97
CA LEU A 221 5.52 -11.82 6.65
C LEU A 221 6.68 -12.28 7.53
N ASP A 222 6.51 -13.40 8.24
CA ASP A 222 7.56 -13.96 9.09
C ASP A 222 8.77 -14.42 8.27
N LEU A 223 8.55 -15.01 7.09
CA LEU A 223 9.63 -15.33 6.16
C LEU A 223 10.36 -14.08 5.62
N ILE A 224 9.64 -12.99 5.34
CA ILE A 224 10.28 -11.72 4.94
C ILE A 224 11.12 -11.15 6.11
N ARG A 225 10.59 -11.19 7.34
CA ARG A 225 11.34 -10.76 8.54
C ARG A 225 12.63 -11.56 8.72
N GLN A 226 12.58 -12.86 8.44
CA GLN A 226 13.73 -13.76 8.46
C GLN A 226 14.65 -13.63 7.24
N ARG A 227 14.37 -12.69 6.32
CA ARG A 227 15.12 -12.48 5.08
C ARG A 227 15.19 -13.74 4.19
N HIS A 228 14.15 -14.57 4.22
CA HIS A 228 14.08 -15.76 3.39
C HIS A 228 14.15 -15.38 1.89
N PRO A 229 15.09 -15.94 1.11
CA PRO A 229 15.42 -15.43 -0.22
C PRO A 229 14.26 -15.49 -1.21
N VAL A 230 13.44 -16.55 -1.14
CA VAL A 230 12.24 -16.68 -1.99
C VAL A 230 11.18 -15.66 -1.60
N ALA A 231 11.01 -15.39 -0.30
CA ALA A 231 10.02 -14.42 0.17
C ALA A 231 10.44 -12.99 -0.20
N LEU A 232 11.73 -12.69 -0.05
CA LEU A 232 12.35 -11.46 -0.53
C LEU A 232 12.22 -11.29 -2.05
N CYS A 233 12.35 -12.36 -2.83
CA CYS A 233 12.13 -12.33 -4.28
C CYS A 233 10.66 -11.96 -4.62
N VAL A 234 9.68 -12.54 -3.94
CA VAL A 234 8.27 -12.17 -4.16
C VAL A 234 8.02 -10.71 -3.75
N LEU A 235 8.58 -10.25 -2.62
CA LEU A 235 8.52 -8.85 -2.22
C LEU A 235 9.20 -7.91 -3.24
N ALA A 236 10.28 -8.34 -3.87
CA ALA A 236 10.96 -7.59 -4.92
C ALA A 236 10.06 -7.33 -6.13
N HIS A 237 9.21 -8.29 -6.53
CA HIS A 237 8.23 -8.10 -7.61
C HIS A 237 7.19 -7.04 -7.23
N TYR A 238 6.76 -7.01 -5.97
CA TYR A 238 5.90 -5.94 -5.47
C TYR A 238 6.61 -4.57 -5.48
N CYS A 239 7.91 -4.53 -5.17
CA CYS A 239 8.71 -3.30 -5.26
C CYS A 239 8.77 -2.72 -6.69
N VAL A 240 8.76 -3.57 -7.73
CA VAL A 240 8.67 -3.10 -9.13
C VAL A 240 7.34 -2.36 -9.38
N ILE A 241 6.22 -2.90 -8.89
CA ILE A 241 4.90 -2.26 -9.00
C ILE A 241 4.89 -0.95 -8.20
N LEU A 242 5.45 -0.95 -6.98
CA LEU A 242 5.56 0.25 -6.17
C LEU A 242 6.42 1.34 -6.84
N ASP A 243 7.50 0.99 -7.53
CA ASP A 243 8.32 1.95 -8.26
C ASP A 243 7.52 2.64 -9.37
N ARG A 244 6.74 1.86 -10.12
CA ARG A 244 5.85 2.38 -11.17
C ARG A 244 4.79 3.31 -10.59
N VAL A 245 4.08 2.87 -9.56
CA VAL A 245 2.97 3.63 -8.95
C VAL A 245 3.48 4.87 -8.22
N GLY A 246 4.65 4.80 -7.58
CA GLY A 246 5.27 5.93 -6.89
C GLY A 246 5.67 7.11 -7.80
N LYS A 247 5.62 6.93 -9.13
CA LYS A 247 5.85 8.01 -10.11
C LYS A 247 4.64 8.93 -10.24
N SER A 248 3.43 8.41 -10.07
CA SER A 248 2.18 9.19 -10.14
C SER A 248 1.55 9.44 -8.77
N GLN A 249 1.75 8.53 -7.81
CA GLN A 249 1.11 8.58 -6.50
C GLN A 249 2.06 9.10 -5.42
N TRP A 250 1.78 10.31 -4.94
CA TRP A 250 2.66 11.05 -4.03
C TRP A 250 2.96 10.30 -2.71
N PHE A 251 2.01 9.52 -2.19
CA PHE A 251 2.16 8.80 -0.94
C PHE A 251 2.96 7.50 -1.08
N MET A 252 3.05 6.91 -2.28
CA MET A 252 3.86 5.71 -2.57
C MET A 252 5.21 6.05 -3.22
N ARG A 253 5.57 7.33 -3.27
CA ARG A 253 6.85 7.77 -3.83
C ARG A 253 8.00 7.18 -3.01
N ASN A 254 9.11 6.89 -3.70
CA ASN A 254 10.38 6.47 -3.09
C ASN A 254 10.35 5.12 -2.35
N TRP A 255 9.38 4.24 -2.60
CA TRP A 255 9.37 2.90 -2.00
C TRP A 255 10.03 1.82 -2.85
N GLY A 256 9.70 1.74 -4.15
CA GLY A 256 10.08 0.61 -4.99
C GLY A 256 11.59 0.38 -5.10
N LYS A 257 12.30 1.30 -5.77
CA LYS A 257 13.76 1.19 -5.93
C LYS A 257 14.54 1.05 -4.62
N PRO A 258 14.29 1.85 -3.57
CA PRO A 258 15.15 1.78 -2.40
C PRO A 258 14.95 0.51 -1.56
N VAL A 259 13.71 0.04 -1.41
CA VAL A 259 13.46 -1.26 -0.76
C VAL A 259 14.00 -2.41 -1.59
N LEU A 260 13.88 -2.36 -2.92
CA LEU A 260 14.51 -3.36 -3.80
C LEU A 260 16.04 -3.39 -3.64
N GLN A 261 16.66 -2.23 -3.42
CA GLN A 261 18.09 -2.14 -3.16
C GLN A 261 18.47 -2.75 -1.81
N ASP A 262 17.64 -2.55 -0.79
CA ASP A 262 17.79 -3.17 0.53
C ASP A 262 17.68 -4.69 0.44
N ILE A 263 16.66 -5.20 -0.28
CA ILE A 263 16.50 -6.64 -0.61
C ILE A 263 17.75 -7.20 -1.27
N ARG A 264 18.33 -6.49 -2.25
CA ARG A 264 19.56 -6.93 -2.92
C ARG A 264 20.74 -7.05 -1.96
N ASN A 265 20.84 -6.15 -0.98
CA ASN A 265 21.94 -6.14 -0.02
C ASN A 265 21.82 -7.25 1.03
N GLU A 266 20.60 -7.60 1.42
CA GLU A 266 20.31 -8.70 2.36
C GLU A 266 20.39 -10.09 1.71
N MET A 267 20.30 -10.16 0.38
CA MET A 267 20.30 -11.42 -0.35
C MET A 267 21.72 -11.95 -0.58
N GLU A 268 21.95 -13.20 -0.18
CA GLU A 268 23.22 -13.89 -0.44
C GLU A 268 23.53 -13.99 -1.95
N PRO A 269 24.81 -13.97 -2.37
CA PRO A 269 25.21 -13.98 -3.79
C PRO A 269 24.63 -15.15 -4.60
N ARG A 270 24.43 -16.31 -3.99
CA ARG A 270 23.86 -17.51 -4.67
C ARG A 270 22.42 -17.31 -5.13
N TRP A 271 21.67 -16.38 -4.52
CA TRP A 271 20.27 -16.12 -4.84
C TRP A 271 20.08 -14.86 -5.71
N SER A 272 21.15 -14.12 -6.00
CA SER A 272 21.06 -12.83 -6.73
C SER A 272 20.41 -12.93 -8.11
N SER A 273 20.48 -14.09 -8.78
CA SER A 273 19.81 -14.33 -10.06
C SER A 273 18.28 -14.20 -9.98
N MET A 274 17.69 -14.48 -8.82
CA MET A 274 16.25 -14.34 -8.58
C MET A 274 15.77 -12.89 -8.68
N LEU A 275 16.65 -11.92 -8.41
CA LEU A 275 16.33 -10.49 -8.44
C LEU A 275 16.64 -9.82 -9.79
N GLN A 276 17.26 -10.55 -10.73
CA GLN A 276 17.80 -9.96 -11.96
C GLN A 276 16.73 -9.20 -12.75
N TRP A 277 15.54 -9.79 -12.92
CA TRP A 277 14.44 -9.13 -13.61
C TRP A 277 13.94 -7.89 -12.85
N CYS A 278 13.74 -8.01 -11.53
CA CYS A 278 13.23 -6.90 -10.72
C CYS A 278 14.16 -5.68 -10.78
N LEU A 279 15.48 -5.92 -10.66
CA LEU A 279 16.50 -4.88 -10.75
C LEU A 279 16.50 -4.23 -12.15
N ALA A 280 16.46 -5.04 -13.20
CA ALA A 280 16.40 -4.53 -14.57
C ALA A 280 15.12 -3.72 -14.84
N ALA A 281 13.96 -4.15 -14.33
CA ALA A 281 12.68 -3.46 -14.54
C ALA A 281 12.69 -2.04 -13.96
N VAL A 282 13.23 -1.86 -12.75
CA VAL A 282 13.34 -0.56 -12.08
C VAL A 282 14.43 0.33 -12.72
N GLU A 283 15.46 -0.27 -13.33
CA GLU A 283 16.54 0.46 -14.02
C GLU A 283 16.19 0.88 -15.46
N CYS A 284 15.59 -0.01 -16.26
CA CYS A 284 15.27 0.23 -17.68
C CYS A 284 14.29 1.38 -17.89
N GLU A 285 13.35 1.60 -16.96
CA GLU A 285 12.40 2.71 -17.07
C GLU A 285 13.05 4.10 -16.93
N ARG A 286 14.33 4.17 -16.51
CA ARG A 286 15.10 5.42 -16.45
C ARG A 286 15.55 5.91 -17.83
N ASN A 287 15.75 5.00 -18.78
CA ASN A 287 16.29 5.33 -20.11
C ASN A 287 15.19 5.75 -21.11
N ALA A 288 13.93 5.46 -20.82
CA ALA A 288 12.79 5.89 -21.64
C ALA A 288 12.36 7.35 -21.39
N GLN A 289 12.99 8.05 -20.43
CA GLN A 289 12.67 9.45 -20.07
C GLN A 289 13.78 10.45 -20.45
N VAL A 290 14.77 10.04 -21.25
CA VAL A 290 15.92 10.88 -21.68
C VAL A 290 15.89 11.22 -23.19
N HIS A 291 14.76 10.98 -23.85
CA HIS A 291 14.50 11.41 -25.24
C HIS A 291 13.19 12.18 -25.32
#